data_AF-A0A974CKS7-F1
#
_entry.id   AF-A0A974CKS7-F1
#
_cell.length_a   1.000
_cell.length_b   1.000
_cell.length_c   1.000
_cell.angle_alpha   90.00
_cell.angle_beta   90.00
_cell.angle_gamma   90.00
#
_symmetry.space_group_name_H-M   'P 1'
#
loop_
_entity.id
_entity.type
_entity.pdbx_description
1 polymer ?
#
loop_
_entity_poly.entity_id
_entity_poly.type
_entity_poly.pdbx_seq_one_letter_code
_entity_poly.pdbx_strand_id
1 'polypeptide(L)'
;MHRMDISPLCNRCAQQNDTLLHTLWTCITLETLSRQVGTPLPKDPKLCLLGITTQLVLPSPLITYLHTVFFLARKLITFCWKNPNPPTYEQWYNSVKDLAKIEKAMYTKNGRDQSYRAIWEKWNASYC
;
A
#
# COMPACT_ATOMS: atom_id res chain seq x y z
N MET A 1 10.28 -33.53 18.55
CA MET A 1 10.12 -32.35 17.68
C MET A 1 8.79 -32.46 16.96
N HIS A 2 7.74 -31.77 17.42
CA HIS A 2 6.45 -31.68 16.72
C HIS A 2 6.58 -30.57 15.67
N ARG A 3 6.61 -30.90 14.38
CA ARG A 3 6.38 -29.90 13.31
C ARG A 3 4.89 -29.59 13.35
N MET A 4 4.51 -28.38 13.78
CA MET A 4 3.18 -27.88 13.47
C MET A 4 3.05 -27.84 11.95
N ASP A 5 2.07 -28.57 11.42
CA ASP A 5 1.61 -28.45 10.04
C ASP A 5 0.96 -27.07 9.87
N ILE A 6 1.80 -26.05 9.70
CA ILE A 6 1.35 -24.72 9.31
C ILE A 6 0.94 -24.84 7.85
N SER A 7 -0.36 -24.71 7.58
CA SER A 7 -0.88 -24.65 6.22
C SER A 7 -0.09 -23.61 5.42
N PRO A 8 0.40 -23.93 4.21
CA PRO A 8 1.13 -22.96 3.40
C PRO A 8 0.23 -21.81 2.94
N LEU A 9 -1.09 -21.92 3.09
CA LEU A 9 -2.08 -20.97 2.62
C LEU A 9 -2.16 -19.73 3.52
N CYS A 10 -2.36 -18.57 2.90
CA CYS A 10 -2.57 -17.30 3.58
C CYS A 10 -3.80 -17.37 4.50
N ASN A 11 -3.61 -17.00 5.77
CA ASN A 11 -4.67 -16.95 6.77
C ASN A 11 -5.79 -15.93 6.48
N ARG A 12 -5.63 -15.04 5.50
CA ARG A 12 -6.63 -14.02 5.13
C ARG A 12 -7.54 -14.44 3.98
N CYS A 13 -6.97 -15.00 2.90
CA CYS A 13 -7.76 -15.39 1.73
C CYS A 13 -7.94 -16.91 1.59
N ALA A 14 -7.10 -17.72 2.25
CA ALA A 14 -7.03 -19.18 2.11
C ALA A 14 -6.84 -19.69 0.66
N GLN A 15 -6.42 -18.83 -0.27
CA GLN A 15 -6.36 -19.12 -1.71
C GLN A 15 -4.94 -19.20 -2.29
N GLN A 16 -3.95 -18.52 -1.70
CA GLN A 16 -2.57 -18.54 -2.17
C GLN A 16 -1.59 -18.77 -1.02
N ASN A 17 -0.36 -19.15 -1.33
CA ASN A 17 0.68 -19.31 -0.32
C ASN A 17 0.92 -18.01 0.45
N ASP A 18 1.11 -18.11 1.77
CA ASP A 18 1.41 -17.00 2.68
C ASP A 18 2.82 -16.43 2.43
N THR A 19 2.96 -15.71 1.33
CA THR A 19 4.17 -14.96 1.01
C THR A 19 4.02 -13.53 1.47
N LEU A 20 5.14 -12.90 1.87
CA LEU A 20 5.18 -11.47 2.19
C LEU A 20 4.54 -10.61 1.08
N LEU A 21 4.77 -11.01 -0.17
CA LEU A 21 4.17 -10.35 -1.33
C LEU A 21 2.64 -10.52 -1.33
N HIS A 22 2.13 -11.73 -1.15
CA HIS A 22 0.71 -11.99 -1.17
C HIS A 22 -0.03 -11.28 -0.01
N THR A 23 0.47 -11.46 1.20
CA THR A 23 -0.18 -11.03 2.44
C THR A 23 -0.21 -9.50 2.56
N LEU A 24 0.78 -8.80 2.01
CA LEU A 24 0.75 -7.34 1.97
C LEU A 24 0.15 -6.78 0.68
N TRP A 25 0.33 -7.40 -0.49
CA TRP A 25 -0.08 -6.78 -1.76
C TRP A 25 -1.36 -7.32 -2.36
N THR A 26 -1.38 -8.62 -2.66
CA THR A 26 -2.42 -9.19 -3.52
C THR A 26 -3.69 -9.54 -2.76
N CYS A 27 -3.62 -9.64 -1.43
CA CYS A 27 -4.76 -10.05 -0.60
C CYS A 27 -5.73 -8.91 -0.24
N ILE A 28 -5.26 -7.71 0.10
CA ILE A 28 -6.14 -6.62 0.60
C ILE A 28 -5.71 -5.26 0.02
N THR A 29 -4.42 -4.94 0.07
CA THR A 29 -3.91 -3.61 -0.26
C THR A 29 -4.20 -3.18 -1.70
N LEU A 30 -3.96 -4.05 -2.69
CA LEU A 30 -4.27 -3.73 -4.08
C LEU A 30 -5.76 -3.53 -4.33
N GLU A 31 -6.62 -4.29 -3.67
CA GLU A 31 -8.07 -4.15 -3.82
C GLU A 31 -8.56 -2.84 -3.21
N THR A 32 -8.09 -2.50 -2.01
CA THR A 32 -8.36 -1.21 -1.38
C THR A 32 -7.91 -0.07 -2.29
N LEU A 33 -6.67 -0.11 -2.76
CA LEU A 33 -6.11 0.94 -3.61
C LEU A 33 -6.86 1.05 -4.95
N SER A 34 -7.23 -0.08 -5.57
CA SER A 34 -8.03 -0.09 -6.81
C SER A 34 -9.36 0.62 -6.62
N ARG A 35 -10.05 0.38 -5.49
CA ARG A 35 -11.29 1.09 -5.15
C ARG A 35 -11.05 2.59 -4.93
N GLN A 36 -9.95 2.95 -4.26
CA GLN A 36 -9.61 4.35 -4.00
C GLN A 36 -9.29 5.14 -5.27
N VAL A 37 -8.57 4.55 -6.21
CA VAL A 37 -8.25 5.20 -7.48
C VAL A 37 -9.36 5.10 -8.52
N GLY A 38 -10.38 4.25 -8.27
CA GLY A 38 -11.51 4.06 -9.17
C GLY A 38 -11.18 3.24 -10.42
N THR A 39 -10.05 2.53 -10.44
CA THR A 39 -9.60 1.69 -11.56
C THR A 39 -8.95 0.42 -11.02
N PRO A 40 -9.18 -0.75 -11.64
CA PRO A 40 -8.51 -1.98 -11.24
C PRO A 40 -7.00 -1.85 -11.45
N LEU A 41 -6.24 -1.94 -10.35
CA LEU A 41 -4.79 -2.00 -10.42
C LEU A 41 -4.35 -3.42 -10.79
N PRO A 42 -3.38 -3.58 -11.70
CA PRO A 42 -2.87 -4.90 -12.07
C PRO A 42 -2.17 -5.53 -10.87
N LYS A 43 -2.42 -6.84 -10.65
CA LYS A 43 -1.70 -7.67 -9.67
C LYS A 43 -0.29 -8.02 -10.20
N ASP A 44 0.43 -7.01 -10.67
CA ASP A 44 1.74 -7.12 -11.30
C ASP A 44 2.85 -6.80 -10.28
N PRO A 45 3.79 -7.73 -10.02
CA PRO A 45 4.95 -7.48 -9.18
C PRO A 45 5.76 -6.25 -9.61
N LYS A 46 5.81 -5.88 -10.90
CA LYS A 46 6.50 -4.66 -11.37
C LYS A 46 5.86 -3.40 -10.78
N LEU A 47 4.54 -3.37 -10.65
CA LEU A 47 3.84 -2.28 -10.00
C LEU A 47 4.11 -2.28 -8.49
N CYS A 48 3.89 -3.42 -7.83
CA CYS A 48 3.96 -3.52 -6.37
C CYS A 48 5.39 -3.35 -5.83
N LEU A 49 6.35 -4.08 -6.40
CA LEU A 49 7.73 -4.13 -5.94
C LEU A 49 8.62 -3.06 -6.56
N LEU A 50 8.41 -2.72 -7.83
CA LEU A 50 9.30 -1.79 -8.54
C LEU A 50 8.68 -0.39 -8.70
N GLY A 51 7.39 -0.22 -8.39
CA GLY A 51 6.70 1.05 -8.57
C GLY A 51 6.57 1.46 -10.03
N ILE A 52 6.63 0.51 -10.96
CA ILE A 52 6.52 0.80 -12.40
C ILE A 52 5.05 1.05 -12.74
N THR A 53 4.71 2.31 -13.01
CA THR A 53 3.35 2.77 -13.31
C THR A 53 3.15 3.15 -14.78
N THR A 54 4.08 2.81 -15.66
CA THR A 54 4.03 3.15 -17.11
C THR A 54 2.79 2.62 -17.83
N GLN A 55 2.18 1.56 -17.30
CA GLN A 55 0.96 0.94 -17.80
C GLN A 55 -0.33 1.56 -17.23
N LEU A 56 -0.24 2.48 -16.27
CA LEU A 56 -1.38 3.11 -15.65
C LEU A 56 -1.72 4.43 -16.34
N VAL A 57 -2.95 4.55 -16.83
CA VAL A 57 -3.50 5.81 -17.35
C VAL A 57 -4.22 6.52 -16.20
N LEU A 58 -3.47 7.29 -15.41
CA LEU A 58 -3.98 8.03 -14.25
C LEU A 58 -3.44 9.47 -14.23
N PRO A 59 -4.22 10.42 -13.66
CA PRO A 59 -3.72 11.75 -13.35
C PRO A 59 -2.43 11.72 -12.52
N SER A 60 -1.51 12.65 -12.81
CA SER A 60 -0.22 12.76 -12.10
C SER A 60 -0.34 12.77 -10.56
N PRO A 61 -1.32 13.46 -9.93
CA PRO A 61 -1.49 13.40 -8.48
C PRO A 61 -1.80 11.99 -7.95
N LEU A 62 -2.59 11.19 -8.69
CA LEU A 62 -2.90 9.81 -8.34
C LEU A 62 -1.70 8.88 -8.53
N ILE A 63 -0.88 9.11 -9.55
CA ILE A 63 0.40 8.40 -9.72
C ILE A 63 1.33 8.69 -8.53
N THR A 64 1.47 9.95 -8.14
CA THR A 64 2.26 10.36 -6.97
C THR A 64 1.74 9.68 -5.71
N TYR A 65 0.42 9.72 -5.49
CA TYR A 65 -0.22 9.01 -4.38
C TYR A 65 0.11 7.52 -4.36
N LEU A 66 -0.06 6.82 -5.49
CA LEU A 66 0.24 5.40 -5.63
C LEU A 66 1.71 5.10 -5.34
N HIS A 67 2.64 5.90 -5.86
CA HIS A 67 4.06 5.74 -5.57
C HIS A 67 4.35 5.87 -4.07
N THR A 68 3.75 6.85 -3.40
CA THR A 68 3.93 7.09 -1.97
C THR A 68 3.40 5.93 -1.13
N VAL A 69 2.15 5.49 -1.34
CA VAL A 69 1.57 4.38 -0.58
C VAL A 69 2.26 3.05 -0.87
N PHE A 70 2.72 2.87 -2.12
CA PHE A 70 3.48 1.68 -2.48
C PHE A 70 4.88 1.67 -1.88
N PHE A 71 5.53 2.82 -1.82
CA PHE A 71 6.82 2.95 -1.15
C PHE A 71 6.73 2.55 0.32
N LEU A 72 5.67 2.95 1.03
CA LEU A 72 5.47 2.58 2.44
C LEU A 72 5.30 1.07 2.63
N ALA A 73 4.55 0.40 1.76
CA ALA A 73 4.42 -1.05 1.80
C ALA A 73 5.75 -1.75 1.53
N ARG A 74 6.53 -1.31 0.53
CA ARG A 74 7.87 -1.86 0.28
C ARG A 74 8.80 -1.65 1.46
N LYS A 75 8.79 -0.45 2.05
CA LYS A 75 9.57 -0.12 3.24
C LYS A 75 9.24 -1.08 4.39
N LEU A 76 7.95 -1.36 4.62
CA LEU A 76 7.52 -2.32 5.65
C LEU A 76 7.97 -3.75 5.35
N ILE A 77 7.87 -4.21 4.11
CA ILE A 77 8.38 -5.54 3.71
C ILE A 77 9.87 -5.63 4.01
N THR A 78 10.66 -4.64 3.56
CA THR A 78 12.11 -4.63 3.77
C THR A 78 12.45 -4.59 5.26
N PHE A 79 11.70 -3.81 6.06
CA PHE A 79 11.89 -3.72 7.50
C PHE A 79 11.57 -5.04 8.22
N CYS A 80 10.51 -5.73 7.81
CA CYS A 80 10.09 -7.01 8.38
C CYS A 80 10.75 -8.24 7.73
N TRP A 81 11.64 -8.07 6.74
CA TRP A 81 12.17 -9.20 5.96
C TRP A 81 12.82 -10.29 6.81
N LYS A 82 13.49 -9.88 7.90
CA LYS A 82 14.16 -10.81 8.84
C LYS A 82 13.26 -11.24 10.02
N ASN A 83 12.06 -10.69 10.12
CA ASN A 83 11.12 -10.98 11.21
C ASN A 83 10.30 -12.24 10.86
N PRO A 84 10.08 -13.17 11.79
CA PRO A 84 9.20 -14.32 11.56
C PRO A 84 7.75 -13.94 11.23
N ASN A 85 7.29 -12.76 11.65
CA ASN A 85 5.94 -12.29 11.39
C ASN A 85 5.90 -11.32 10.19
N PRO A 86 5.02 -11.56 9.19
CA PRO A 86 4.86 -10.65 8.07
C PRO A 86 4.23 -9.31 8.50
N PRO A 87 4.47 -8.22 7.76
CA PRO A 87 3.82 -6.95 8.03
C PRO A 87 2.30 -7.06 7.83
N THR A 88 1.54 -6.43 8.73
CA THR A 88 0.08 -6.44 8.66
C THR A 88 -0.45 -5.32 7.77
N TYR A 89 -1.68 -5.49 7.27
CA TYR A 89 -2.38 -4.42 6.56
C TYR A 89 -2.54 -3.18 7.45
N GLU A 90 -2.81 -3.37 8.74
CA GLU A 90 -2.93 -2.30 9.72
C GLU A 90 -1.62 -1.52 9.90
N GLN A 91 -0.47 -2.20 9.95
CA GLN A 91 0.84 -1.53 10.00
C GLN A 91 1.09 -0.66 8.78
N TRP A 92 0.74 -1.15 7.58
CA TRP A 92 0.79 -0.36 6.36
C TRP A 92 -0.16 0.82 6.39
N TYR A 93 -1.42 0.58 6.74
CA TYR A 93 -2.45 1.61 6.82
C TYR A 93 -2.05 2.75 7.77
N ASN A 94 -1.58 2.43 8.97
CA ASN A 94 -1.11 3.40 9.94
C ASN A 94 0.12 4.17 9.42
N SER A 95 1.04 3.49 8.74
CA SER A 95 2.20 4.14 8.11
C SER A 95 1.78 5.16 7.05
N VAL A 96 0.75 4.86 6.24
CA VAL A 96 0.20 5.78 5.25
C VAL A 96 -0.50 6.96 5.94
N LYS A 97 -1.29 6.69 6.97
CA LYS A 97 -1.99 7.72 7.76
C LYS A 97 -1.01 8.72 8.38
N ASP A 98 0.10 8.25 8.94
CA ASP A 98 1.08 9.10 9.60
C ASP A 98 1.87 9.93 8.58
N LEU A 99 2.26 9.34 7.45
CA LEU A 99 2.89 10.11 6.38
C LEU A 99 1.96 11.19 5.82
N ALA A 100 0.68 10.88 5.61
CA ALA A 100 -0.31 11.84 5.11
C ALA A 100 -0.44 13.06 6.04
N LYS A 101 -0.33 12.89 7.36
CA LYS A 101 -0.34 14.00 8.33
C LYS A 101 0.93 14.85 8.24
N ILE A 102 2.10 14.19 8.14
CA ILE A 102 3.40 14.87 8.04
C ILE A 102 3.44 15.68 6.75
N GLU A 103 3.04 15.09 5.62
CA GLU A 103 2.95 15.79 4.34
C GLU A 103 1.96 16.96 4.43
N LYS A 104 0.78 16.79 5.04
CA LYS A 104 -0.16 17.90 5.25
C LYS A 104 0.52 19.09 5.90
N ALA A 105 1.22 18.87 7.02
CA ALA A 105 1.93 19.92 7.73
C ALA A 105 3.02 20.59 6.86
N MET A 106 3.79 19.81 6.09
CA MET A 106 4.82 20.34 5.19
C MET A 106 4.24 21.16 4.03
N TYR A 107 3.17 20.68 3.39
CA TYR A 107 2.51 21.37 2.28
C TYR A 107 1.84 22.66 2.76
N THR A 108 1.14 22.64 3.91
CA THR A 108 0.54 23.84 4.51
C THR A 108 1.60 24.88 4.88
N LYS A 109 2.73 24.45 5.49
CA LYS A 109 3.85 25.36 5.79
C LYS A 109 4.39 26.06 4.53
N ASN A 110 4.33 25.39 3.38
CA ASN A 110 4.81 25.92 2.10
C ASN A 110 3.72 26.60 1.26
N GLY A 111 2.50 26.77 1.78
CA GLY A 111 1.36 27.36 1.04
C GLY A 111 0.87 26.52 -0.14
N ARG A 112 1.11 25.19 -0.13
CA ARG A 112 0.79 24.25 -1.22
C ARG A 112 -0.38 23.33 -0.88
N ASP A 113 -1.36 23.80 -0.11
CA ASP A 113 -2.51 22.99 0.33
C ASP A 113 -3.30 22.35 -0.82
N GLN A 114 -3.41 23.03 -1.97
CA GLN A 114 -4.09 22.48 -3.15
C GLN A 114 -3.38 21.25 -3.71
N SER A 115 -2.04 21.26 -3.76
CA SER A 115 -1.25 20.12 -4.20
C SER A 115 -1.40 18.93 -3.24
N TYR A 116 -1.39 19.19 -1.93
CA TYR A 116 -1.66 18.15 -0.93
C TYR A 116 -3.03 17.53 -1.14
N ARG A 117 -4.08 18.36 -1.30
CA ARG A 117 -5.44 17.88 -1.55
C ARG A 117 -5.49 17.04 -2.81
N ALA A 118 -4.92 17.49 -3.93
CA ALA A 118 -4.93 16.75 -5.18
C ALA A 118 -4.29 15.34 -5.06
N ILE A 119 -3.24 15.18 -4.24
CA ILE A 119 -2.57 13.89 -4.03
C ILE A 119 -3.36 13.02 -3.05
N TRP A 120 -3.79 13.58 -1.92
CA TRP A 120 -4.35 12.81 -0.80
C TRP A 120 -5.89 12.77 -0.76
N GLU A 121 -6.58 13.35 -1.73
CA GLU A 121 -8.05 13.39 -1.79
C GLU A 121 -8.67 12.01 -1.63
N LYS A 122 -8.18 11.01 -2.37
CA LYS A 122 -8.74 9.64 -2.33
C LYS A 122 -8.53 8.94 -1.00
N TRP A 123 -7.40 9.21 -0.35
CA TRP A 123 -7.14 8.74 1.00
C TRP A 123 -8.12 9.35 2.01
N ASN A 124 -8.31 10.67 1.95
CA ASN A 124 -9.19 11.38 2.88
C ASN A 124 -10.68 11.07 2.65
N ALA A 125 -11.10 10.87 1.39
CA ALA A 125 -12.48 10.54 1.02
C ALA A 125 -12.88 9.10 1.38
N SER A 126 -11.93 8.22 1.69
CA SER A 126 -12.23 6.83 2.10
C SER A 126 -12.68 6.70 3.56
N TYR A 127 -12.68 7.80 4.32
CA TYR A 127 -12.92 7.83 5.77
C TYR A 127 -13.80 9.02 6.22
N CYS A 128 -14.52 9.65 5.28
CA CYS A 128 -15.63 10.57 5.55
C CYS A 128 -16.96 9.92 5.17
#